data_AF-A0A962YR71-F1
#
_entry.id   AF-A0A962YR71-F1
#
_cell.length_a   1.000
_cell.length_b   1.000
_cell.length_c   1.000
_cell.angle_alpha   90.00
_cell.angle_beta   90.00
_cell.angle_gamma   90.00
#
_symmetry.space_group_name_H-M   'P 1'
#
loop_
_entity.id
_entity.type
_entity.pdbx_description
1 polymer ?
#
loop_
_entity_poly.entity_id
_entity_poly.type
_entity_poly.pdbx_seq_one_letter_code
_entity_poly.pdbx_strand_id
1 'polypeptide(L)'
;PGAVMRLCWDGAPLSVGRLDQWLTEPLGTATGELTARAVLKTHATEAWPEQVNDRSAVVMPIRNARRAGRRPPPIARKVVYDFDLLSKARNAAVADTPLSSLTFVVFDTETTGLSPATDEIVQIAGVRLVNGKRVETEVFDTLVNPGRGIPPASTDVHGINDSMVVGAPDIVEAGRRFHKFAEGAVLVAHN
;
A
#
# COMPACT_ATOMS: atom_id res chain seq x y z
N PRO A 1 -21.85 6.69 14.57
CA PRO A 1 -21.26 7.70 15.49
C PRO A 1 -19.75 7.48 15.64
N GLY A 2 -18.94 8.37 15.08
CA GLY A 2 -17.47 8.29 15.14
C GLY A 2 -16.91 8.67 16.51
N ALA A 3 -15.60 8.49 16.70
CA ALA A 3 -14.87 9.00 17.86
C ALA A 3 -14.32 10.41 17.57
N VAL A 4 -14.07 11.20 18.61
CA VAL A 4 -13.49 12.54 18.50
C VAL A 4 -12.36 12.68 19.51
N MET A 5 -11.21 13.17 19.06
CA MET A 5 -10.12 13.57 19.93
C MET A 5 -10.26 15.05 20.28
N ARG A 6 -10.09 15.39 21.57
CA ARG A 6 -10.06 16.78 22.05
C ARG A 6 -8.77 17.02 22.81
N LEU A 7 -8.05 18.06 22.41
CA LEU A 7 -6.90 18.57 23.14
C LEU A 7 -7.38 19.82 23.88
N CYS A 8 -7.55 19.71 25.21
CA CYS A 8 -8.11 20.79 26.04
C CYS A 8 -7.03 21.46 26.89
N TRP A 9 -7.15 22.77 27.09
CA TRP A 9 -6.29 23.55 27.98
C TRP A 9 -7.09 24.66 28.67
N ASP A 10 -6.51 25.16 29.77
CA ASP A 10 -7.03 26.30 30.50
C ASP A 10 -6.38 27.59 29.97
N GLY A 11 -7.19 28.59 29.66
CA GLY A 11 -6.72 29.86 29.12
C GLY A 11 -7.42 30.28 27.82
N ALA A 12 -6.81 31.25 27.15
CA ALA A 12 -7.43 31.96 26.02
C ALA A 12 -7.88 31.01 24.89
N PRO A 13 -9.05 31.24 24.29
CA PRO A 13 -9.51 30.47 23.13
C PRO A 13 -8.59 30.70 21.93
N LEU A 14 -8.36 29.62 21.19
CA LEU A 14 -7.64 29.68 19.93
C LEU A 14 -8.58 30.20 18.84
N SER A 15 -8.21 31.28 18.15
CA SER A 15 -8.99 31.75 17.01
C SER A 15 -8.81 30.84 15.80
N VAL A 16 -9.83 30.75 14.95
CA VAL A 16 -9.78 29.98 13.71
C VAL A 16 -8.61 30.43 12.84
N GLY A 17 -8.39 31.74 12.68
CA GLY A 17 -7.28 32.27 11.88
C GLY A 17 -5.90 31.92 12.43
N ARG A 18 -5.73 31.88 13.76
CA ARG A 18 -4.48 31.45 14.39
C ARG A 18 -4.23 29.96 14.17
N LEU A 19 -5.26 29.13 14.32
CA LEU A 19 -5.15 27.70 14.04
C LEU A 19 -4.81 27.46 12.55
N ASP A 20 -5.48 28.16 11.64
CA ASP A 20 -5.26 28.03 10.20
C ASP A 20 -3.79 28.32 9.82
N GLN A 21 -3.24 29.39 10.38
CA GLN A 21 -1.82 29.74 10.21
C GLN A 21 -0.91 28.59 10.67
N TRP A 22 -1.10 28.09 11.89
CA TRP A 22 -0.31 26.96 12.43
C TRP A 22 -0.43 25.71 11.56
N LEU A 23 -1.62 25.44 11.00
CA LEU A 23 -1.82 24.27 10.16
C LEU A 23 -1.02 24.35 8.85
N THR A 24 -0.73 25.54 8.34
CA THR A 24 0.12 25.76 7.15
C THR A 24 1.61 25.87 7.44
N GLU A 25 2.02 26.02 8.69
CA GLU A 25 3.43 26.07 9.05
C GLU A 25 4.07 24.66 8.97
N PRO A 26 5.34 24.55 8.53
CA PRO A 26 6.05 23.26 8.53
C PRO A 26 6.23 22.70 9.94
N LEU A 27 6.00 21.40 10.12
CA LEU A 27 6.02 20.72 11.42
C LEU A 27 7.43 20.51 12.02
N GLY A 28 8.49 20.86 11.28
CA GLY A 28 9.87 20.82 11.77
C GLY A 28 10.88 20.50 10.66
N THR A 29 12.16 20.73 10.95
CA THR A 29 13.27 20.58 9.99
C THR A 29 13.53 19.15 9.54
N ALA A 30 13.17 18.14 10.36
CA ALA A 30 13.37 16.72 10.05
C ALA A 30 12.28 16.11 9.13
N THR A 31 11.13 16.77 9.02
CA THR A 31 9.94 16.31 8.26
C THR A 31 9.78 17.01 6.90
N GLY A 32 10.76 17.81 6.48
CA GLY A 32 10.69 18.59 5.24
C GLY A 32 9.57 19.64 5.26
N GLU A 33 8.92 19.87 4.11
CA GLU A 33 7.80 20.82 3.93
C GLU A 33 6.45 20.29 4.48
N LEU A 34 6.44 19.21 5.25
CA LEU A 34 5.20 18.62 5.75
C LEU A 34 4.50 19.56 6.74
N THR A 35 3.26 19.93 6.42
CA THR A 35 2.40 20.78 7.25
C THR A 35 1.31 19.95 7.92
N ALA A 36 0.78 20.42 9.06
CA ALA A 36 -0.34 19.74 9.71
C ALA A 36 -1.58 19.69 8.81
N ARG A 37 -1.81 20.70 7.95
CA ARG A 37 -2.85 20.70 6.92
C ARG A 37 -2.72 19.53 5.96
N ALA A 38 -1.50 19.25 5.49
CA ALA A 38 -1.24 18.13 4.60
C ALA A 38 -1.49 16.78 5.30
N VAL A 39 -1.12 16.67 6.58
CA VAL A 39 -1.40 15.48 7.40
C VAL A 39 -2.91 15.27 7.55
N LEU A 40 -3.65 16.30 7.98
CA LEU A 40 -5.11 16.25 8.12
C LEU A 40 -5.79 15.83 6.81
N LYS A 41 -5.40 16.45 5.68
CA LYS A 41 -5.90 16.11 4.34
C LYS A 41 -5.61 14.66 3.96
N THR A 42 -4.40 14.17 4.21
CA THR A 42 -3.99 12.78 3.92
C THR A 42 -4.84 11.78 4.68
N HIS A 43 -5.19 12.09 5.92
CA HIS A 43 -6.07 11.26 6.75
C HIS A 43 -7.56 11.59 6.58
N ALA A 44 -7.89 12.45 5.62
CA ALA A 44 -9.22 12.95 5.32
C ALA A 44 -9.97 13.48 6.56
N THR A 45 -9.26 14.05 7.53
CA THR A 45 -9.85 14.65 8.72
C THR A 45 -9.56 16.15 8.78
N GLU A 46 -10.16 16.83 9.74
CA GLU A 46 -10.07 18.28 9.94
C GLU A 46 -9.90 18.57 11.44
N ALA A 47 -9.48 19.80 11.76
CA ALA A 47 -9.37 20.26 13.12
C ALA A 47 -9.94 21.68 13.25
N TRP A 48 -10.67 21.95 14.34
CA TRP A 48 -11.21 23.27 14.64
C TRP A 48 -11.10 23.61 16.12
N PRO A 49 -11.03 24.91 16.48
CA PRO A 49 -11.10 25.32 17.86
C PRO A 49 -12.54 25.26 18.37
N GLU A 50 -12.72 24.87 19.63
CA GLU A 50 -14.01 24.80 20.32
C GLU A 50 -13.81 25.21 21.79
N GLN A 51 -14.88 25.64 22.46
CA GLN A 51 -14.88 25.76 23.92
C GLN A 51 -15.79 24.69 24.52
N VAL A 52 -15.29 23.98 25.53
CA VAL A 52 -15.98 22.87 26.18
C VAL A 52 -15.83 23.02 27.69
N ASN A 53 -16.94 23.15 28.41
CA ASN A 53 -16.97 23.28 29.89
C ASN A 53 -15.96 24.32 30.42
N ASP A 54 -16.02 25.54 29.87
CA ASP A 54 -15.13 26.66 30.20
C ASP A 54 -13.64 26.46 29.88
N ARG A 55 -13.29 25.39 29.15
CA ARG A 55 -11.92 25.14 28.67
C ARG A 55 -11.84 25.36 27.16
N SER A 56 -10.67 25.80 26.72
CA SER A 56 -10.38 25.92 25.28
C SER A 56 -9.93 24.57 24.75
N ALA A 57 -10.34 24.23 23.53
CA ALA A 57 -10.01 22.94 22.92
C ALA A 57 -9.73 23.06 21.41
N VAL A 58 -8.93 22.14 20.90
CA VAL A 58 -8.89 21.80 19.47
C VAL A 58 -9.49 20.41 19.32
N VAL A 59 -10.42 20.31 18.38
CA VAL A 59 -11.25 19.13 18.17
C VAL A 59 -10.90 18.52 16.82
N MET A 60 -10.69 17.21 16.80
CA MET A 60 -10.38 16.45 15.60
C MET A 60 -11.24 15.18 15.54
N PRO A 61 -12.11 15.02 14.54
CA PRO A 61 -12.82 13.78 14.33
C PRO A 61 -11.85 12.65 14.00
N ILE A 62 -12.03 11.51 14.67
CA ILE A 62 -11.37 10.28 14.28
C ILE A 62 -12.37 9.57 13.37
N ARG A 63 -12.04 9.48 12.08
CA ARG A 63 -12.83 8.67 11.15
C ARG A 63 -12.92 7.25 11.71
N ASN A 64 -14.12 6.70 11.69
CA ASN A 64 -14.34 5.33 12.12
C ASN A 64 -13.42 4.44 11.27
N ALA A 65 -12.40 3.84 11.88
CA ALA A 65 -11.61 2.84 11.20
C ALA A 65 -12.60 1.77 10.74
N ARG A 66 -12.54 1.35 9.47
CA ARG A 66 -13.27 0.16 9.05
C ARG A 66 -12.87 -0.91 10.06
N ARG A 67 -13.85 -1.50 10.77
CA ARG A 67 -13.57 -2.65 11.65
C ARG A 67 -12.77 -3.61 10.78
N ALA A 68 -11.53 -3.86 11.14
CA ALA A 68 -10.79 -4.95 10.54
C ALA A 68 -11.72 -6.16 10.67
N GLY A 69 -12.06 -6.79 9.55
CA GLY A 69 -12.67 -8.11 9.58
C GLY A 69 -11.80 -9.02 10.44
N ARG A 70 -12.35 -10.17 10.86
CA ARG A 70 -11.61 -11.16 11.65
C ARG A 70 -10.24 -11.38 11.00
N ARG A 71 -9.17 -10.84 11.61
CA ARG A 71 -7.82 -10.98 11.09
C ARG A 71 -7.51 -12.48 11.14
N PRO A 72 -7.18 -13.12 10.01
CA PRO A 72 -6.74 -14.52 10.04
C PRO A 72 -5.60 -14.66 11.06
N PRO A 73 -5.53 -15.76 11.82
CA PRO A 73 -4.42 -15.99 12.73
C PRO A 73 -3.09 -15.85 11.98
N PRO A 74 -2.05 -15.23 12.58
CA PRO A 74 -0.76 -15.09 11.93
C PRO A 74 -0.23 -16.47 11.54
N ILE A 75 0.00 -16.67 10.25
CA ILE A 75 0.59 -17.90 9.74
C ILE A 75 2.11 -17.73 9.82
N ALA A 76 2.79 -18.62 10.54
CA ALA A 76 4.23 -18.63 10.64
C ALA A 76 4.81 -18.98 9.26
N ARG A 77 5.34 -17.98 8.54
CA ARG A 77 5.95 -18.17 7.23
C ARG A 77 7.41 -18.57 7.39
N LYS A 78 7.81 -19.68 6.78
CA LYS A 78 9.23 -19.99 6.58
C LYS A 78 9.68 -19.23 5.34
N VAL A 79 10.40 -18.13 5.54
CA VAL A 79 10.98 -17.37 4.43
C VAL A 79 12.13 -18.19 3.85
N VAL A 80 12.02 -18.56 2.58
CA VAL A 80 13.09 -19.22 1.82
C VAL A 80 13.72 -18.17 0.92
N TYR A 81 14.98 -17.85 1.15
CA TYR A 81 15.77 -17.04 0.24
C TYR A 81 16.62 -17.99 -0.62
N ASP A 82 16.26 -18.12 -1.89
CA ASP A 82 17.09 -18.83 -2.87
C ASP A 82 17.83 -17.79 -3.73
N PHE A 83 19.03 -17.42 -3.29
CA PHE A 83 19.89 -16.49 -4.01
C PHE A 83 20.61 -17.15 -5.19
N ASP A 84 20.58 -18.48 -5.31
CA ASP A 84 21.21 -19.19 -6.44
C ASP A 84 20.43 -18.98 -7.75
N LEU A 85 19.16 -18.54 -7.66
CA LEU A 85 18.36 -18.06 -8.79
C LEU A 85 18.88 -16.75 -9.41
N LEU A 86 19.73 -16.00 -8.70
CA LEU A 86 20.29 -14.73 -9.18
C LEU A 86 21.65 -14.97 -9.85
N SER A 87 21.67 -15.03 -11.19
CA SER A 87 22.94 -15.15 -11.90
C SER A 87 23.77 -13.85 -11.78
N LYS A 88 24.90 -13.93 -11.08
CA LYS A 88 25.83 -12.80 -10.83
C LYS A 88 26.24 -12.05 -12.11
N ALA A 89 26.34 -12.74 -13.25
CA ALA A 89 26.77 -12.15 -14.52
C ALA A 89 25.73 -11.20 -15.16
N ARG A 90 24.42 -11.39 -14.93
CA ARG A 90 23.38 -10.53 -15.53
C ARG A 90 23.22 -9.19 -14.83
N ASN A 91 23.72 -9.05 -13.60
CA ASN A 91 23.32 -7.97 -12.70
C ASN A 91 24.47 -7.04 -12.27
N ALA A 92 25.68 -7.18 -12.82
CA ALA A 92 26.83 -6.36 -12.41
C ALA A 92 26.55 -4.85 -12.58
N ALA A 93 26.00 -4.45 -13.72
CA ALA A 93 25.61 -3.06 -13.96
C ALA A 93 24.49 -2.57 -13.03
N VAL A 94 23.57 -3.46 -12.63
CA VAL A 94 22.48 -3.14 -11.69
C VAL A 94 23.04 -2.92 -10.27
N ALA A 95 24.04 -3.72 -9.87
CA ALA A 95 24.66 -3.64 -8.55
C ALA A 95 25.39 -2.31 -8.31
N ASP A 96 25.97 -1.72 -9.36
CA ASP A 96 26.69 -0.45 -9.30
C ASP A 96 25.78 0.77 -9.60
N THR A 97 24.50 0.56 -9.94
CA THR A 97 23.56 1.65 -10.22
C THR A 97 22.96 2.18 -8.91
N PRO A 98 22.95 3.50 -8.67
CA PRO A 98 22.26 4.09 -7.52
C PRO A 98 20.79 3.67 -7.50
N LEU A 99 20.24 3.35 -6.31
CA LEU A 99 18.82 2.97 -6.17
C LEU A 99 17.86 4.01 -6.78
N SER A 100 18.20 5.29 -6.69
CA SER A 100 17.43 6.40 -7.27
C SER A 100 17.41 6.41 -8.80
N SER A 101 18.31 5.68 -9.46
CA SER A 101 18.44 5.58 -10.92
C SER A 101 17.99 4.23 -11.46
N LEU A 102 17.62 3.29 -10.59
CA LEU A 102 17.07 2.01 -11.00
C LEU A 102 15.61 2.16 -11.48
N THR A 103 15.26 1.34 -12.47
CA THR A 103 13.88 1.10 -12.84
C THR A 103 13.36 -0.09 -12.05
N PHE A 104 12.24 0.09 -11.36
CA PHE A 104 11.60 -0.94 -10.56
C PHE A 104 10.26 -1.34 -11.16
N VAL A 105 9.89 -2.60 -10.96
CA VAL A 105 8.49 -3.03 -11.01
C VAL A 105 8.14 -3.56 -9.63
N VAL A 106 7.30 -2.79 -8.94
CA VAL A 106 6.71 -3.22 -7.67
C VAL A 106 5.48 -4.04 -8.01
N PHE A 107 5.40 -5.27 -7.56
CA PHE A 107 4.32 -6.19 -7.90
C PHE A 107 3.81 -6.96 -6.70
N ASP A 108 2.61 -7.48 -6.83
CA ASP A 108 1.93 -8.31 -5.85
C ASP A 108 1.10 -9.40 -6.55
N THR A 109 0.80 -10.48 -5.82
CA THR A 109 0.01 -11.60 -6.35
C THR A 109 -1.02 -12.06 -5.33
N GLU A 110 -2.20 -12.40 -5.83
CA GLU A 110 -3.20 -13.15 -5.07
C GLU A 110 -3.19 -14.60 -5.51
N THR A 111 -3.39 -15.53 -4.57
CA THR A 111 -3.20 -16.96 -4.79
C THR A 111 -4.32 -17.79 -4.17
N THR A 112 -4.48 -19.03 -4.63
CA THR A 112 -5.44 -19.98 -4.05
C THR A 112 -5.07 -20.40 -2.64
N GLY A 113 -3.84 -20.14 -2.19
CA GLY A 113 -3.34 -20.47 -0.86
C GLY A 113 -1.90 -20.00 -0.68
N LEU A 114 -1.18 -20.53 0.32
CA LEU A 114 0.13 -20.01 0.74
C LEU A 114 1.32 -20.90 0.35
N SER A 115 1.08 -22.02 -0.33
CA SER A 115 2.11 -23.00 -0.68
C SER A 115 2.48 -22.89 -2.16
N PRO A 116 3.69 -22.42 -2.50
CA PRO A 116 4.14 -22.34 -3.89
C PRO A 116 4.21 -23.71 -4.61
N ALA A 117 4.24 -24.81 -3.85
CA ALA A 117 4.30 -26.15 -4.40
C ALA A 117 2.92 -26.69 -4.84
N THR A 118 1.84 -26.10 -4.33
CA THR A 118 0.49 -26.68 -4.48
C THR A 118 -0.59 -25.65 -4.79
N ASP A 119 -0.34 -24.37 -4.58
CA ASP A 119 -1.29 -23.28 -4.79
C ASP A 119 -0.94 -22.48 -6.04
N GLU A 120 -1.99 -21.93 -6.64
CA GLU A 120 -1.94 -21.29 -7.96
C GLU A 120 -2.21 -19.79 -7.84
N ILE A 121 -1.72 -19.03 -8.82
CA ILE A 121 -1.93 -17.59 -8.90
C ILE A 121 -3.33 -17.27 -9.45
N VAL A 122 -3.99 -16.30 -8.83
CA VAL A 122 -5.35 -15.82 -9.14
C VAL A 122 -5.32 -14.38 -9.67
N GLN A 123 -4.31 -13.58 -9.31
CA GLN A 123 -4.10 -12.23 -9.86
C GLN A 123 -2.61 -11.90 -9.86
N ILE A 124 -2.19 -11.11 -10.86
CA ILE A 124 -0.88 -10.45 -10.87
C ILE A 124 -1.11 -8.96 -11.10
N ALA A 125 -0.59 -8.12 -10.21
CA ALA A 125 -0.61 -6.67 -10.35
C ALA A 125 0.80 -6.09 -10.20
N GLY A 126 1.12 -5.04 -10.94
CA GLY A 126 2.40 -4.37 -10.85
C GLY A 126 2.41 -2.95 -11.39
N VAL A 127 3.30 -2.12 -10.85
CA VAL A 127 3.49 -0.73 -11.26
C VAL A 127 4.97 -0.46 -11.51
N ARG A 128 5.26 0.31 -12.55
CA ARG A 128 6.64 0.69 -12.88
C ARG A 128 7.02 1.98 -12.18
N LEU A 129 8.24 2.01 -11.62
CA LEU A 129 8.88 3.22 -11.13
C LEU A 129 10.16 3.48 -11.92
N VAL A 130 10.35 4.74 -12.33
CA VAL A 130 11.56 5.23 -13.00
C VAL A 130 12.03 6.46 -12.26
N ASN A 131 13.32 6.54 -11.95
CA ASN A 131 13.92 7.65 -11.20
C ASN A 131 13.20 7.95 -9.87
N GLY A 132 12.80 6.88 -9.16
CA GLY A 132 12.07 6.96 -7.89
C GLY A 132 10.62 7.45 -7.99
N LYS A 133 10.05 7.58 -9.19
CA LYS A 133 8.66 8.04 -9.41
C LYS A 133 7.85 6.98 -10.12
N ARG A 134 6.59 6.80 -9.71
CA ARG A 134 5.60 5.95 -10.39
C ARG A 134 5.31 6.53 -11.79
N VAL A 135 5.31 5.66 -12.79
CA VAL A 135 4.85 6.00 -14.14
C VAL A 135 3.37 5.62 -14.24
N GLU A 136 2.48 6.60 -14.23
CA GLU A 136 1.02 6.35 -14.11
C GLU A 136 0.43 5.50 -15.24
N THR A 137 1.01 5.56 -16.44
CA THR A 137 0.57 4.78 -17.60
C THR A 137 1.12 3.35 -17.63
N GLU A 138 2.08 3.03 -16.77
CA GLU A 138 2.76 1.73 -16.72
C GLU A 138 2.23 0.91 -15.54
N VAL A 139 1.00 0.43 -15.71
CA VAL A 139 0.29 -0.42 -14.74
C VAL A 139 -0.05 -1.74 -15.41
N PHE A 140 0.28 -2.83 -14.74
CA PHE A 140 -0.14 -4.18 -15.08
C PHE A 140 -1.13 -4.66 -14.03
N ASP A 141 -2.30 -5.14 -14.46
CA ASP A 141 -3.28 -5.77 -13.57
C ASP A 141 -4.07 -6.79 -14.40
N THR A 142 -4.04 -8.05 -13.98
CA THR A 142 -4.80 -9.10 -14.62
C THR A 142 -5.22 -10.15 -13.60
N LEU A 143 -6.49 -10.55 -13.68
CA LEU A 143 -6.91 -11.82 -13.13
C LEU A 143 -6.26 -12.96 -13.92
N VAL A 144 -6.09 -14.09 -13.23
CA VAL A 144 -5.52 -15.32 -13.76
C VAL A 144 -6.49 -16.44 -13.43
N ASN A 145 -6.81 -17.27 -14.42
CA ASN A 145 -7.55 -18.50 -14.18
C ASN A 145 -6.58 -19.55 -13.59
N PRO A 146 -6.75 -19.96 -12.32
CA PRO A 146 -5.83 -20.88 -11.67
C PRO A 146 -6.03 -22.34 -12.13
N GLY A 147 -6.99 -22.63 -13.00
CA GLY A 147 -7.29 -23.99 -13.47
C GLY A 147 -7.89 -24.90 -12.38
N ARG A 148 -8.26 -24.34 -11.23
CA ARG A 148 -8.83 -25.02 -10.07
C ARG A 148 -9.80 -24.11 -9.32
N GLY A 149 -10.59 -24.68 -8.41
CA GLY A 149 -11.45 -23.87 -7.54
C GLY A 149 -10.65 -23.04 -6.55
N ILE A 150 -11.04 -21.77 -6.37
CA ILE A 150 -10.46 -20.85 -5.39
C ILE A 150 -11.07 -21.17 -4.00
N PRO A 151 -10.26 -21.53 -2.99
CA PRO A 151 -10.79 -21.81 -1.66
C PRO A 151 -11.51 -20.59 -1.05
N PRO A 152 -12.66 -20.77 -0.37
CA PRO A 152 -13.39 -19.67 0.25
C PRO A 152 -12.55 -18.83 1.21
N ALA A 153 -11.62 -19.46 1.94
CA ALA A 153 -10.72 -18.77 2.84
C ALA A 153 -9.77 -17.78 2.12
N SER A 154 -9.39 -18.06 0.87
CA SER A 154 -8.57 -17.16 0.04
C SER A 154 -9.45 -16.04 -0.51
N THR A 155 -10.63 -16.37 -1.02
CA THR A 155 -11.65 -15.37 -1.42
C THR A 155 -12.00 -14.41 -0.29
N ASP A 156 -12.10 -14.87 0.96
CA ASP A 156 -12.36 -14.01 2.12
C ASP A 156 -11.23 -12.99 2.38
N VAL A 157 -10.02 -13.26 1.92
CA VAL A 157 -8.84 -12.38 2.07
C VAL A 157 -8.77 -11.37 0.93
N HIS A 158 -8.74 -11.84 -0.32
CA HIS A 158 -8.48 -10.99 -1.49
C HIS A 158 -9.74 -10.60 -2.28
N GLY A 159 -10.89 -11.20 -1.98
CA GLY A 159 -12.19 -10.87 -2.59
C GLY A 159 -12.44 -11.43 -3.99
N ILE A 160 -11.54 -12.26 -4.52
CA ILE A 160 -11.64 -12.84 -5.87
C ILE A 160 -12.28 -14.24 -5.75
N ASN A 161 -13.31 -14.49 -6.54
CA ASN A 161 -14.03 -15.76 -6.57
C ASN A 161 -13.97 -16.41 -7.95
N ASP A 162 -14.39 -17.67 -8.05
CA ASP A 162 -14.31 -18.47 -9.29
C ASP A 162 -14.99 -17.78 -10.48
N SER A 163 -16.11 -17.07 -10.26
CA SER A 163 -16.84 -16.43 -11.34
C SER A 163 -16.07 -15.26 -11.98
N MET A 164 -15.20 -14.60 -11.23
CA MET A 164 -14.41 -13.47 -11.71
C MET A 164 -13.27 -13.91 -12.63
N VAL A 165 -12.75 -15.12 -12.45
CA VAL A 165 -11.63 -15.65 -13.23
C VAL A 165 -12.07 -16.48 -14.43
N VAL A 166 -13.38 -16.61 -14.66
CA VAL A 166 -13.92 -17.24 -15.88
C VAL A 166 -13.50 -16.43 -17.09
N GLY A 167 -12.77 -17.08 -18.01
CA GLY A 167 -12.26 -16.45 -19.23
C GLY A 167 -11.02 -15.56 -19.02
N ALA A 168 -10.51 -15.46 -17.79
CA ALA A 168 -9.19 -14.89 -17.53
C ALA A 168 -8.08 -15.75 -18.18
N PRO A 169 -6.94 -15.17 -18.55
CA PRO A 169 -5.79 -15.92 -19.07
C PRO A 169 -5.30 -16.94 -18.05
N ASP A 170 -4.71 -18.03 -18.52
CA ASP A 170 -3.97 -18.94 -17.65
C ASP A 170 -2.65 -18.30 -17.17
N ILE A 171 -1.98 -18.97 -16.23
CA ILE A 171 -0.71 -18.49 -15.67
C ILE A 171 0.40 -18.40 -16.72
N VAL A 172 0.37 -19.24 -17.75
CA VAL A 172 1.41 -19.22 -18.79
C VAL A 172 1.30 -17.95 -19.63
N GLU A 173 0.09 -17.56 -20.02
CA GLU A 173 -0.15 -16.32 -20.74
C GLU A 173 0.08 -15.09 -19.85
N ALA A 174 -0.53 -15.07 -18.66
CA ALA A 174 -0.39 -13.96 -17.72
C ALA A 174 1.08 -13.73 -17.33
N GLY A 175 1.81 -14.80 -17.05
CA GLY A 175 3.23 -14.78 -16.72
C GLY A 175 4.10 -14.25 -17.87
N ARG A 176 3.82 -14.62 -19.13
CA ARG A 176 4.53 -14.05 -20.29
C ARG A 176 4.27 -12.56 -20.45
N ARG A 177 3.03 -12.12 -20.26
CA ARG A 177 2.66 -10.70 -20.32
C ARG A 177 3.34 -9.92 -19.21
N PHE A 178 3.35 -10.44 -17.98
CA PHE A 178 4.04 -9.84 -16.86
C PHE A 178 5.56 -9.82 -17.04
N HIS A 179 6.16 -10.89 -17.56
CA HIS A 179 7.59 -10.94 -17.87
C HIS A 179 8.00 -9.84 -18.85
N LYS A 180 7.22 -9.64 -19.92
CA LYS A 180 7.42 -8.54 -20.86
C LYS A 180 7.24 -7.17 -20.19
N PHE A 181 6.21 -7.03 -19.35
CA PHE A 181 6.01 -5.80 -18.58
C PHE A 181 7.16 -5.54 -17.59
N ALA A 182 7.79 -6.55 -17.02
CA ALA A 182 8.88 -6.40 -16.06
C ALA A 182 10.28 -6.33 -16.69
N GLU A 183 10.38 -6.42 -18.02
CA GLU A 183 11.66 -6.46 -18.72
C GLU A 183 12.52 -5.24 -18.38
N GLY A 184 13.81 -5.49 -18.12
CA GLY A 184 14.79 -4.47 -17.75
C GLY A 184 14.62 -3.83 -16.36
N ALA A 185 13.60 -4.22 -15.59
CA ALA A 185 13.36 -3.69 -14.25
C ALA A 185 13.84 -4.63 -13.14
N VAL A 186 14.20 -4.04 -12.00
CA VAL A 186 14.34 -4.77 -10.74
C VAL A 186 12.95 -5.04 -10.18
N LEU A 187 12.65 -6.32 -9.93
CA LEU A 187 11.40 -6.74 -9.30
C LEU A 187 11.44 -6.47 -7.79
N VAL A 188 10.36 -5.89 -7.27
CA VAL A 188 10.19 -5.57 -5.86
C VAL A 188 8.83 -6.09 -5.40
N ALA A 189 8.81 -6.83 -4.28
CA ALA A 189 7.58 -7.33 -3.65
C ALA A 189 7.70 -7.24 -2.13
N HIS A 190 6.57 -7.21 -1.44
CA HIS A 190 6.50 -7.29 0.02
C HIS A 190 5.94 -8.65 0.42
N ASN A 191 6.62 -9.35 1.34
CA ASN A 191 6.24 -10.68 1.81
C ASN A 191 5.86 -10.67 3.29
#